data_AF-A0A5K1C547-F1
#
_entry.id   AF-A0A5K1C547-F1
#
_cell.length_a   1.000
_cell.length_b   1.000
_cell.length_c   1.000
_cell.angle_alpha   90.00
_cell.angle_beta   90.00
_cell.angle_gamma   90.00
#
_symmetry.space_group_name_H-M   'P 1'
#
loop_
_entity.id
_entity.type
_entity.pdbx_description
1 polymer ?
#
loop_
_entity_poly.entity_id
_entity_poly.type
_entity_poly.pdbx_seq_one_letter_code
_entity_poly.pdbx_strand_id
1 'polypeptide(L)'
;GDCRHAVVIRDMRLIHPEDVQNKAAYPLLIFQIRTGHRKCSICGIFRAKKITVDDKYAPENPSYFCDNCYFLLHYSEAGTLLYDDFTVYDYFCE
;
A
#
# COMPACT_ATOMS: atom_id res chain seq x y z
N GLY A 1 19.26 -12.89 -1.39
CA GLY A 1 18.71 -11.53 -1.44
C GLY A 1 19.85 -10.55 -1.34
N ASP A 2 20.54 -10.35 -2.44
CA ASP A 2 21.91 -9.85 -2.52
C ASP A 2 22.07 -8.97 -3.78
N CYS A 3 21.05 -8.17 -4.07
CA CYS A 3 21.10 -7.21 -5.15
C CYS A 3 22.05 -6.05 -4.82
N ARG A 4 22.97 -5.74 -5.74
CA ARG A 4 23.81 -4.54 -5.70
C ARG A 4 23.23 -3.51 -6.67
N HIS A 5 22.74 -2.40 -6.15
CA HIS A 5 22.24 -1.28 -6.96
C HIS A 5 23.29 -0.17 -6.99
N ALA A 6 24.00 -0.04 -8.11
CA ALA A 6 24.97 1.03 -8.30
C ALA A 6 24.31 2.21 -9.03
N VAL A 7 24.39 3.40 -8.44
CA VAL A 7 23.97 4.66 -9.05
C VAL A 7 25.23 5.48 -9.31
N VAL A 8 25.46 5.88 -10.56
CA VAL A 8 26.62 6.68 -10.95
C VAL A 8 26.14 8.04 -11.47
N ILE A 9 26.47 9.10 -10.75
CA ILE A 9 26.23 10.48 -11.16
C ILE A 9 27.45 10.93 -11.97
N ARG A 10 27.25 11.35 -13.21
CA ARG A 10 28.34 11.75 -14.12
C ARG A 10 28.65 13.24 -14.06
N ASP A 11 27.61 14.05 -13.89
CA ASP A 11 27.73 15.50 -13.89
C ASP A 11 26.70 16.12 -12.95
N MET A 12 27.08 17.20 -12.27
CA MET A 12 26.24 17.96 -11.36
C MET A 12 26.66 19.42 -11.43
N ARG A 13 25.72 20.29 -11.79
CA ARG A 13 25.96 21.73 -11.94
C ARG A 13 25.58 22.47 -10.66
N LEU A 14 26.44 23.39 -10.22
CA LEU A 14 26.15 24.35 -9.16
C LEU A 14 25.41 25.57 -9.74
N ILE A 15 24.64 26.27 -8.90
CA ILE A 15 23.91 27.49 -9.29
C ILE A 15 24.93 28.55 -9.74
N HIS A 16 24.80 29.02 -10.97
CA HIS A 16 25.61 30.09 -11.55
C HIS A 16 24.91 31.45 -11.41
N PRO A 17 25.64 32.59 -11.31
CA PRO A 17 25.03 33.92 -11.26
C PRO A 17 24.16 34.27 -12.48
N GLU A 18 24.44 33.68 -13.64
CA GLU A 18 23.64 33.85 -14.87
C GLU A 18 22.37 33.00 -14.90
N ASP A 19 22.26 32.03 -13.99
CA ASP A 19 21.05 31.23 -13.89
C ASP A 19 19.92 32.05 -13.27
N VAL A 20 18.67 31.68 -13.55
CA VAL A 20 17.50 32.35 -12.97
C VAL A 20 17.54 32.20 -11.46
N GLN A 21 17.64 33.30 -10.70
CA GLN A 21 17.73 33.29 -9.23
C GLN A 21 16.37 33.09 -8.53
N ASN A 22 15.31 32.86 -9.29
CA ASN A 22 13.99 32.55 -8.78
C ASN A 22 13.82 31.04 -8.59
N LYS A 23 13.66 30.59 -7.34
CA LYS A 23 13.42 29.17 -7.00
C LYS A 23 12.20 28.58 -7.69
N ALA A 24 11.16 29.40 -7.94
CA ALA A 24 9.95 28.97 -8.63
C ALA A 24 10.16 28.72 -10.14
N ALA A 25 11.31 29.13 -10.70
CA ALA A 25 11.66 28.86 -12.10
C ALA A 25 12.19 27.43 -12.32
N TYR A 26 12.41 26.66 -11.25
CA TYR A 26 12.87 25.27 -11.32
C TYR A 26 11.77 24.31 -10.84
N PRO A 27 11.66 23.12 -11.44
CA PRO A 27 10.73 22.11 -10.96
C PRO A 27 11.19 21.59 -9.60
N LEU A 28 10.60 22.14 -8.54
CA LEU A 28 10.82 21.71 -7.17
C LEU A 28 9.74 20.72 -6.77
N LEU A 29 10.16 19.54 -6.29
CA LEU A 29 9.27 18.56 -5.69
C LEU A 29 8.84 19.05 -4.30
N ILE A 30 7.85 19.93 -4.24
CA ILE A 30 7.36 20.55 -2.99
C ILE A 30 6.45 19.62 -2.17
N PHE A 31 5.87 18.62 -2.83
CA PHE A 31 5.03 17.60 -2.22
C PHE A 31 5.15 16.30 -3.00
N GLN A 32 5.29 15.19 -2.28
CA GLN A 32 5.15 13.86 -2.84
C GLN A 32 4.17 13.10 -1.97
N ILE A 33 3.06 12.69 -2.58
CA ILE A 33 2.11 11.83 -1.89
C ILE A 33 2.82 10.51 -1.59
N ARG A 34 2.83 10.12 -0.32
CA ARG A 34 3.21 8.75 0.05
C ARG A 34 1.97 7.90 -0.18
N THR A 35 1.90 7.18 -1.30
CA THR A 35 0.92 6.11 -1.48
C THR A 35 1.23 5.02 -0.46
N GLY A 36 0.57 5.11 0.69
CA GLY A 36 0.67 4.12 1.74
C GLY A 36 -0.24 2.95 1.38
N HIS A 37 0.33 1.77 1.19
CA HIS A 37 -0.47 0.56 1.10
C HIS A 37 -1.19 0.34 2.44
N ARG A 38 -2.50 0.17 2.41
CA ARG A 38 -3.26 -0.28 3.58
C ARG A 38 -2.72 -1.65 4.01
N LYS A 39 -2.42 -1.80 5.29
CA LYS A 39 -2.07 -3.08 5.90
C LYS A 39 -3.35 -3.81 6.29
N CYS A 40 -3.26 -5.12 6.46
CA CYS A 40 -4.34 -5.92 7.01
C CYS A 40 -4.71 -5.45 8.43
N SER A 41 -5.99 -5.24 8.69
CA SER A 41 -6.54 -4.83 9.98
C SER A 41 -6.34 -5.88 11.08
N ILE A 42 -6.14 -7.16 10.72
CA ILE A 42 -5.90 -8.24 11.68
C ILE A 42 -4.43 -8.36 12.07
N CYS A 43 -3.53 -8.56 11.09
CA CYS A 43 -2.13 -8.83 11.41
C CYS A 43 -1.23 -7.58 11.43
N GLY A 44 -1.62 -6.48 10.77
CA GLY A 44 -0.80 -5.25 10.68
C GLY A 44 0.57 -5.42 9.99
N ILE A 45 0.85 -6.59 9.42
CA ILE A 45 2.14 -6.94 8.81
C ILE A 45 2.02 -6.90 7.29
N PHE A 46 1.12 -7.69 6.73
CA PHE A 46 0.95 -7.84 5.29
C PHE A 46 0.03 -6.77 4.69
N ARG A 47 0.24 -6.49 3.40
CA ARG A 47 -0.64 -5.60 2.63
C ARG A 47 -2.04 -6.20 2.51
N ALA A 48 -3.03 -5.33 2.59
CA ALA A 48 -4.41 -5.70 2.32
C ALA A 48 -4.59 -6.04 0.83
N LYS A 49 -5.39 -7.06 0.56
CA LYS A 49 -5.77 -7.52 -0.78
C LYS A 49 -7.28 -7.71 -0.92
N LYS A 50 -7.99 -7.85 0.20
CA LYS A 50 -9.45 -8.02 0.22
C LYS A 50 -10.07 -7.04 1.21
N ILE A 51 -11.27 -6.60 0.88
CA ILE A 51 -12.13 -5.81 1.76
C ILE A 51 -13.39 -6.62 2.02
N THR A 52 -13.78 -6.75 3.28
CA THR A 52 -15.11 -7.25 3.66
C THR A 52 -15.96 -6.11 4.18
N VAL A 53 -17.24 -6.13 3.79
CA VAL A 53 -18.27 -5.18 4.22
C VAL A 53 -19.39 -5.96 4.87
N ASP A 54 -19.88 -5.44 6.00
CA ASP A 54 -20.93 -6.05 6.84
C ASP A 54 -20.57 -7.42 7.43
N ASP A 55 -19.28 -7.66 7.63
CA ASP A 55 -18.76 -8.86 8.27
C ASP A 55 -18.92 -8.79 9.80
N LYS A 56 -19.65 -9.75 10.37
CA LYS A 56 -19.97 -9.83 11.80
C LYS A 56 -18.76 -10.06 12.70
N TYR A 57 -17.72 -10.72 12.17
CA TYR A 57 -16.52 -11.07 12.94
C TYR A 57 -15.33 -10.16 12.63
N ALA A 58 -15.50 -9.22 11.70
CA ALA A 58 -14.49 -8.22 11.41
C ALA A 58 -14.40 -7.17 12.54
N PRO A 59 -13.20 -6.64 12.83
CA PRO A 59 -13.02 -5.59 13.83
C PRO A 59 -13.58 -4.23 13.39
N GLU A 60 -13.67 -3.99 12.09
CA GLU A 60 -14.09 -2.71 11.48
C GLU A 60 -15.01 -2.99 10.27
N ASN A 61 -15.85 -2.03 9.89
CA ASN A 61 -16.68 -2.12 8.68
C ASN A 61 -16.54 -0.83 7.87
N PRO A 62 -15.87 -0.84 6.70
CA PRO A 62 -15.26 -1.98 6.00
C PRO A 62 -13.89 -2.41 6.57
N SER A 63 -13.60 -3.72 6.62
CA SER A 63 -12.32 -4.25 7.11
C SER A 63 -11.40 -4.76 5.99
N TYR A 64 -10.09 -4.58 6.19
CA TYR A 64 -9.05 -4.90 5.21
C TYR A 64 -8.27 -6.16 5.60
N PHE A 65 -8.19 -7.13 4.70
CA PHE A 65 -7.55 -8.42 4.96
C PHE A 65 -6.41 -8.70 3.96
N CYS A 66 -5.36 -9.37 4.45
CA CYS A 66 -4.45 -10.11 3.58
C CYS A 66 -5.04 -11.51 3.30
N ASP A 67 -4.54 -12.20 2.27
CA ASP A 67 -5.07 -13.51 1.87
C ASP A 67 -5.11 -14.53 3.01
N ASN A 68 -4.06 -14.57 3.84
CA ASN A 68 -3.94 -15.51 4.93
C ASN A 68 -4.96 -15.24 6.05
N CYS A 69 -5.06 -13.98 6.51
CA CYS A 69 -6.03 -13.61 7.55
C CYS A 69 -7.47 -13.74 7.05
N TYR A 70 -7.71 -13.47 5.77
CA TYR A 70 -9.02 -13.69 5.16
C TYR A 70 -9.42 -15.18 5.21
N PHE A 71 -8.52 -16.08 4.77
CA PHE A 71 -8.81 -17.51 4.77
C PHE A 71 -9.01 -18.06 6.18
N LEU A 72 -8.15 -17.66 7.14
CA LEU A 72 -8.24 -18.10 8.53
C LEU A 72 -9.55 -17.70 9.23
N LEU A 73 -10.15 -16.56 8.86
CA LEU A 73 -11.39 -16.09 9.49
C LEU A 73 -12.64 -16.68 8.82
N HIS A 74 -12.64 -16.81 7.50
CA HIS A 74 -13.86 -17.13 6.74
C HIS A 74 -13.97 -18.58 6.27
N TYR A 75 -12.86 -19.33 6.26
CA TYR A 75 -12.83 -20.70 5.76
C TYR A 75 -12.50 -21.68 6.88
N SER A 76 -13.14 -22.84 6.83
CA SER A 76 -12.77 -23.99 7.65
C SER A 76 -11.47 -24.64 7.15
N GLU A 77 -10.87 -25.53 7.94
CA GLU A 77 -9.72 -26.34 7.51
C GLU A 77 -10.01 -27.19 6.26
N ALA A 78 -11.28 -27.51 6.01
CA ALA A 78 -11.73 -28.24 4.82
C ALA A 78 -11.94 -27.33 3.60
N GLY A 79 -11.70 -26.01 3.72
CA GLY A 79 -11.88 -25.05 2.64
C GLY A 79 -13.34 -24.66 2.37
N THR A 80 -14.25 -24.94 3.30
CA THR A 80 -15.65 -24.48 3.21
C THR A 80 -15.83 -23.13 3.88
N LEU A 81 -16.62 -22.26 3.27
CA LEU A 81 -16.98 -20.97 3.85
C LEU A 81 -17.81 -21.20 5.13
N LEU A 82 -17.44 -20.54 6.23
CA LEU A 82 -18.11 -20.70 7.53
C LEU A 82 -19.46 -19.97 7.58
N TYR A 83 -19.56 -18.84 6.90
CA TYR A 83 -20.75 -17.97 6.83
C TYR A 83 -20.70 -17.16 5.53
N ASP A 84 -21.85 -16.70 5.03
CA ASP A 84 -22.00 -16.07 3.70
C ASP A 84 -22.76 -14.73 3.73
N ASP A 85 -22.90 -14.12 4.91
CA ASP A 85 -23.70 -12.92 5.14
C ASP A 85 -22.94 -11.59 4.92
N PHE A 86 -21.76 -11.63 4.30
CA PHE A 86 -20.92 -10.46 4.05
C PHE A 86 -20.54 -10.34 2.57
N THR A 87 -20.19 -9.13 2.14
CA THR A 87 -19.72 -8.89 0.77
C THR A 87 -18.20 -8.72 0.73
N VAL A 88 -17.57 -9.25 -0.31
CA VAL A 88 -16.11 -9.25 -0.47
C VAL A 88 -15.74 -8.56 -1.77
N TYR A 89 -14.79 -7.65 -1.68
CA TYR A 89 -14.20 -6.95 -2.82
C TYR A 89 -12.70 -7.15 -2.84
N ASP A 90 -12.10 -7.25 -4.03
CA ASP A 90 -10.65 -7.21 -4.18
C ASP A 90 -10.15 -5.77 -4.05
N TYR A 91 -9.12 -5.58 -3.22
CA TYR A 91 -8.49 -4.30 -2.98
C TYR A 91 -7.21 -4.19 -3.83
N PHE A 92 -7.30 -3.42 -4.90
CA PHE A 92 -6.17 -3.05 -5.72
C PHE A 92 -5.64 -1.69 -5.26
N CYS A 93 -4.43 -1.69 -4.70
CA CYS A 93 -3.70 -0.48 -4.39
C CYS A 93 -2.62 -0.30 -5.47
N GLU A 94 -2.91 0.55 -6.46
CA GLU A 94 -1.91 1.04 -7.44
C GLU A 94 -0.93 2.03 -6.80
#